data_AF-A0A962YET3-F1
#
_entry.id   AF-A0A962YET3-F1
#
_cell.length_a   1.000
_cell.length_b   1.000
_cell.length_c   1.000
_cell.angle_alpha   90.00
_cell.angle_beta   90.00
_cell.angle_gamma   90.00
#
_symmetry.space_group_name_H-M   'P 1'
#
loop_
_entity.id
_entity.type
_entity.pdbx_description
1 polymer ?
#
loop_
_entity_poly.entity_id
_entity_poly.type
_entity_poly.pdbx_seq_one_letter_code
_entity_poly.pdbx_strand_id
1 'polypeptide(L)'
;MASNNTNTDHKILRVFVGSPGDVSAEREAVSKIIERLNNEFDAEQSAIRLQAIRWENYPHPRDTRWTPQEAIANTLPRPAVCDVAVFIFWNRIGTVLDMTGLEPNSAGDQPTGSTWEFYDALESNKPRVLTYRKIAQPDENSAQETDDEFEKRVEQQRGVRQFFKILRGPNGEYTHYTQEYEQLSDFTADLKGQLRVFVRE
;
A
#
# COMPACT_ATOMS: atom_id res chain seq x y z
N MET A 1 6.55 -26.81 -40.23
CA MET A 1 5.92 -25.72 -39.44
C MET A 1 6.39 -25.91 -38.01
N ALA A 2 7.36 -25.11 -37.58
CA ALA A 2 7.91 -25.20 -36.23
C ALA A 2 7.02 -24.37 -35.29
N SER A 3 6.36 -25.06 -34.37
CA SER A 3 5.65 -24.45 -33.24
C SER A 3 6.70 -23.94 -32.25
N ASN A 4 7.04 -22.65 -32.33
CA ASN A 4 7.85 -22.01 -31.30
C ASN A 4 6.99 -21.83 -30.05
N ASN A 5 7.08 -22.80 -29.13
CA ASN A 5 6.59 -22.66 -27.78
C ASN A 5 7.64 -21.87 -26.99
N THR A 6 7.62 -20.53 -27.08
CA THR A 6 8.44 -19.68 -26.20
C THR A 6 7.80 -19.66 -24.83
N ASN A 7 8.06 -20.68 -24.03
CA ASN A 7 7.81 -20.65 -22.60
C ASN A 7 8.90 -19.78 -21.97
N THR A 8 8.83 -18.47 -22.17
CA THR A 8 9.69 -17.53 -21.45
C THR A 8 9.23 -17.54 -20.01
N ASP A 9 10.02 -18.16 -19.14
CA ASP A 9 9.77 -18.18 -17.70
C ASP A 9 9.99 -16.75 -17.20
N HIS A 10 8.91 -15.99 -17.01
CA HIS A 10 9.01 -14.61 -16.58
C HIS A 10 9.33 -14.59 -15.08
N LYS A 11 10.37 -13.86 -14.68
CA LYS A 11 10.61 -13.53 -13.27
C LYS A 11 9.49 -12.62 -12.78
N ILE A 12 8.66 -13.14 -11.87
CA ILE A 12 7.58 -12.37 -11.25
C ILE A 12 8.13 -11.63 -10.03
N LEU A 13 8.00 -10.31 -10.04
CA LEU A 13 8.27 -9.43 -8.90
C LEU A 13 6.94 -8.98 -8.30
N ARG A 14 6.76 -9.23 -7.01
CA ARG A 14 5.51 -8.97 -6.28
C ARG A 14 5.52 -7.57 -5.71
N VAL A 15 4.48 -6.80 -6.03
CA VAL A 15 4.25 -5.44 -5.55
C VAL A 15 3.05 -5.45 -4.60
N PHE A 16 3.31 -5.36 -3.30
CA PHE A 16 2.25 -5.23 -2.28
C PHE A 16 1.65 -3.82 -2.29
N VAL A 17 0.33 -3.70 -2.12
CA VAL A 17 -0.38 -2.41 -2.07
C VAL A 17 -1.23 -2.29 -0.81
N GLY A 18 -0.66 -1.66 0.21
CA GLY A 18 -1.32 -1.35 1.47
C GLY A 18 -1.92 0.05 1.45
N SER A 19 -3.22 0.17 1.73
CA SER A 19 -3.83 1.49 1.92
C SER A 19 -5.15 1.40 2.66
N PRO A 20 -5.54 2.46 3.38
CA PRO A 20 -6.92 2.67 3.80
C PRO A 20 -7.87 2.84 2.60
N GLY A 21 -9.18 2.79 2.86
CA GLY A 21 -10.20 2.74 1.81
C GLY A 21 -10.52 4.06 1.10
N ASP A 22 -9.95 5.19 1.55
CA ASP A 22 -10.20 6.54 1.01
C ASP A 22 -9.29 6.94 -0.17
N VAL A 23 -8.45 6.01 -0.66
CA VAL A 23 -7.52 6.22 -1.79
C VAL A 23 -7.77 5.22 -2.93
N SER A 24 -9.04 4.98 -3.25
CA SER A 24 -9.46 4.01 -4.27
C SER A 24 -8.90 4.32 -5.66
N ALA A 25 -8.86 5.60 -6.04
CA ALA A 25 -8.32 6.06 -7.33
C ALA A 25 -6.83 5.73 -7.46
N GLU A 26 -6.07 5.90 -6.38
CA GLU A 26 -4.66 5.58 -6.32
C GLU A 26 -4.44 4.06 -6.43
N ARG A 27 -5.23 3.25 -5.72
CA ARG A 27 -5.18 1.77 -5.82
C ARG A 27 -5.44 1.28 -7.24
N GLU A 28 -6.42 1.87 -7.92
CA GLU A 28 -6.69 1.56 -9.33
C GLU A 28 -5.53 1.99 -10.23
N ALA A 29 -4.96 3.17 -9.97
CA ALA A 29 -3.82 3.68 -10.72
C ALA A 29 -2.58 2.78 -10.59
N VAL A 30 -2.30 2.19 -9.41
CA VAL A 30 -1.21 1.20 -9.25
C VAL A 30 -1.38 0.03 -10.22
N SER A 31 -2.60 -0.47 -10.35
CA SER A 31 -2.89 -1.62 -11.23
C SER A 31 -2.64 -1.26 -12.70
N LYS A 32 -3.09 -0.07 -13.14
CA LYS A 32 -2.86 0.47 -14.49
C LYS A 32 -1.37 0.73 -14.77
N ILE A 33 -0.63 1.21 -13.78
CA ILE A 33 0.82 1.43 -13.91
C ILE A 33 1.54 0.11 -14.11
N ILE A 34 1.22 -0.91 -13.30
CA ILE A 34 1.81 -2.25 -13.40
C ILE A 34 1.52 -2.88 -14.78
N GLU A 35 0.27 -2.81 -15.24
CA GLU A 35 -0.11 -3.29 -16.57
C GLU A 35 0.68 -2.58 -17.67
N ARG A 36 0.76 -1.25 -17.62
CA ARG A 36 1.51 -0.45 -18.59
C ARG A 36 3.01 -0.78 -18.56
N LEU A 37 3.60 -0.94 -17.39
CA LEU A 37 5.01 -1.31 -17.25
C LEU A 37 5.28 -2.70 -17.80
N ASN A 38 4.42 -3.68 -17.53
CA ASN A 38 4.55 -5.02 -18.10
C ASN A 38 4.50 -4.99 -19.64
N ASN A 39 3.59 -4.22 -20.24
CA ASN A 39 3.53 -4.05 -21.69
C ASN A 39 4.80 -3.40 -22.26
N GLU A 40 5.37 -2.43 -21.54
CA GLU A 40 6.64 -1.80 -21.90
C GLU A 40 7.81 -2.79 -21.78
N PHE A 41 7.86 -3.60 -20.71
CA PHE A 41 8.88 -4.62 -20.52
C PHE A 41 8.81 -5.73 -21.57
N ASP A 42 7.61 -6.15 -21.97
CA ASP A 42 7.40 -7.11 -23.05
C ASP A 42 7.93 -6.55 -24.38
N ALA A 43 7.67 -5.27 -24.67
CA ALA A 43 8.19 -4.59 -25.87
C ALA A 43 9.72 -4.44 -25.85
N GLU A 44 10.31 -4.29 -24.66
CA GLU A 44 11.75 -4.29 -24.42
C GLU A 44 12.37 -5.71 -24.39
N GLN A 45 11.56 -6.77 -24.60
CA GLN A 45 11.97 -8.18 -24.51
C GLN A 45 12.55 -8.58 -23.14
N SER A 46 12.13 -7.89 -22.08
CA SER A 46 12.49 -8.21 -20.71
C SER A 46 11.67 -9.40 -20.20
N ALA A 47 12.33 -10.38 -19.57
CA ALA A 47 11.67 -11.53 -18.96
C ALA A 47 11.15 -11.22 -17.53
N ILE A 48 10.82 -9.97 -17.22
CA ILE A 48 10.35 -9.54 -15.90
C ILE A 48 8.88 -9.13 -15.97
N ARG A 49 8.09 -9.55 -14.97
CA ARG A 49 6.74 -9.05 -14.78
C ARG A 49 6.48 -8.61 -13.35
N LEU A 50 5.78 -7.49 -13.22
CA LEU A 50 5.26 -7.00 -11.95
C LEU A 50 3.88 -7.62 -11.70
N GLN A 51 3.64 -8.08 -10.47
CA GLN A 51 2.35 -8.59 -10.02
C GLN A 51 1.87 -7.81 -8.80
N ALA A 52 0.71 -7.15 -8.93
CA ALA A 52 0.07 -6.48 -7.80
C ALA A 52 -0.52 -7.51 -6.82
N ILE A 53 -0.07 -7.47 -5.56
CA ILE A 53 -0.65 -8.20 -4.44
C ILE A 53 -1.61 -7.25 -3.72
N ARG A 54 -2.91 -7.52 -3.90
CA ARG A 54 -4.03 -6.71 -3.42
C ARG A 54 -5.05 -7.62 -2.77
N TRP A 55 -5.61 -7.21 -1.63
CA TRP A 55 -6.62 -8.02 -0.93
C TRP A 55 -7.87 -8.27 -1.78
N GLU A 56 -8.24 -7.34 -2.67
CA GLU A 56 -9.42 -7.47 -3.54
C GLU A 56 -9.29 -8.62 -4.55
N ASN A 57 -8.06 -9.05 -4.84
CA ASN A 57 -7.77 -10.08 -5.84
C ASN A 57 -7.84 -11.51 -5.26
N TYR A 58 -8.07 -11.66 -3.95
CA TYR A 58 -8.02 -12.96 -3.27
C TYR A 58 -9.40 -13.29 -2.68
N PRO A 59 -9.85 -14.55 -2.83
CA PRO A 59 -11.16 -14.96 -2.34
C PRO A 59 -11.22 -14.76 -0.83
N HIS A 60 -12.24 -14.03 -0.37
CA HIS A 60 -12.60 -13.95 1.04
C HIS A 60 -12.74 -15.39 1.56
N PRO A 61 -12.04 -15.77 2.63
CA PRO A 61 -12.28 -17.03 3.30
C PRO A 61 -13.76 -17.10 3.67
N ARG A 62 -14.47 -18.05 3.04
CA ARG A 62 -15.86 -18.39 3.36
C ARG A 62 -15.97 -19.15 4.69
N ASP A 63 -14.85 -19.38 5.38
CA ASP A 63 -14.80 -20.12 6.63
C ASP A 63 -15.14 -19.17 7.80
N THR A 64 -16.24 -19.47 8.49
CA THR A 64 -16.81 -18.67 9.59
C THR A 64 -15.97 -18.69 10.86
N ARG A 65 -14.86 -19.44 10.88
CA ARG A 65 -13.94 -19.57 12.01
C ARG A 65 -12.90 -18.45 12.11
N TRP A 66 -12.75 -17.66 11.05
CA TRP A 66 -11.73 -16.62 10.95
C TRP A 66 -12.44 -15.29 10.83
N THR A 67 -11.99 -14.26 11.56
CA THR A 67 -12.40 -12.90 11.24
C THR A 67 -11.95 -12.57 9.81
N PRO A 68 -12.61 -11.65 9.09
CA PRO A 68 -12.15 -11.20 7.77
C PRO A 68 -10.67 -10.78 7.75
N GLN A 69 -10.12 -10.36 8.90
CA GLN A 69 -8.73 -9.94 9.06
C GLN A 69 -7.76 -11.12 9.25
N GLU A 70 -8.13 -12.14 10.05
CA GLU A 70 -7.32 -13.36 10.16
C GLU A 70 -7.27 -14.12 8.84
N ALA A 71 -8.39 -14.10 8.13
CA ALA A 71 -8.53 -14.55 6.75
C ALA A 71 -7.49 -13.91 5.81
N ILE A 72 -7.37 -12.58 5.85
CA ILE A 72 -6.42 -11.76 5.06
C ILE A 72 -4.97 -12.15 5.37
N ALA A 73 -4.62 -12.31 6.66
CA ALA A 73 -3.28 -12.70 7.09
C ALA A 73 -2.84 -14.09 6.59
N ASN A 74 -3.80 -14.98 6.25
CA ASN A 74 -3.53 -16.37 5.89
C ASN A 74 -3.73 -16.71 4.41
N THR A 75 -4.24 -15.77 3.58
CA THR A 75 -4.43 -15.99 2.13
C THR A 75 -3.55 -15.14 1.23
N LEU A 76 -3.01 -14.03 1.73
CA LEU A 76 -2.14 -13.13 0.95
C LEU A 76 -0.66 -13.35 1.29
N PRO A 77 0.26 -13.23 0.31
CA PRO A 77 1.67 -13.01 0.62
C PRO A 77 1.81 -11.77 1.50
N ARG A 78 2.42 -11.94 2.69
CA ARG A 78 2.72 -10.83 3.59
C ARG A 78 3.63 -9.79 2.91
N PRO A 79 3.50 -8.50 3.25
CA PRO A 79 4.38 -7.44 2.74
C PRO A 79 5.87 -7.80 2.86
N ALA A 80 6.29 -8.40 3.98
CA ALA A 80 7.66 -8.81 4.26
C ALA A 80 8.29 -9.73 3.20
N VAL A 81 7.50 -10.50 2.45
CA VAL A 81 8.01 -11.43 1.44
C VAL A 81 7.94 -10.88 0.01
N CYS A 82 7.29 -9.74 -0.21
CA CYS A 82 7.19 -9.08 -1.50
C CYS A 82 8.52 -8.41 -1.91
N ASP A 83 8.60 -7.98 -3.16
CA ASP A 83 9.79 -7.34 -3.73
C ASP A 83 9.71 -5.81 -3.62
N VAL A 84 8.48 -5.26 -3.72
CA VAL A 84 8.15 -3.87 -3.43
C VAL A 84 6.90 -3.83 -2.55
N ALA A 85 6.84 -2.89 -1.60
CA ALA A 85 5.63 -2.60 -0.83
C ALA A 85 5.27 -1.12 -0.97
N VAL A 86 4.10 -0.85 -1.55
CA VAL A 86 3.57 0.50 -1.77
C VAL A 86 2.51 0.79 -0.72
N PHE A 87 2.73 1.82 0.09
CA PHE A 87 1.78 2.28 1.10
C PHE A 87 1.22 3.65 0.74
N ILE A 88 -0.10 3.81 0.80
CA ILE A 88 -0.78 5.03 0.38
C ILE A 88 -1.73 5.47 1.49
N PHE A 89 -1.57 6.70 1.97
CA PHE A 89 -2.38 7.28 3.05
C PHE A 89 -2.93 8.65 2.66
N TRP A 90 -4.10 8.99 3.20
CA TRP A 90 -4.72 10.30 3.03
C TRP A 90 -5.35 10.81 4.33
N ASN A 91 -6.67 10.67 4.51
CA ASN A 91 -7.41 11.17 5.67
C ASN A 91 -7.71 10.08 6.68
N ARG A 92 -7.58 8.81 6.28
CA ARG A 92 -7.80 7.65 7.14
C ARG A 92 -6.48 6.99 7.48
N ILE A 93 -6.34 6.57 8.73
CA ILE A 93 -5.25 5.69 9.19
C ILE A 93 -5.64 4.22 9.05
N GLY A 94 -6.96 3.95 8.97
CA GLY A 94 -7.53 2.61 8.86
C GLY A 94 -8.33 2.23 10.10
N THR A 95 -8.91 1.04 10.08
CA THR A 95 -9.60 0.45 11.23
C THR A 95 -8.59 -0.26 12.11
N VAL A 96 -8.66 -0.03 13.42
CA VAL A 96 -7.83 -0.72 14.42
C VAL A 96 -8.01 -2.23 14.27
N LEU A 97 -6.90 -2.96 14.34
CA LEU A 97 -6.91 -4.41 14.41
C LEU A 97 -7.23 -4.83 15.85
N ASP A 98 -8.35 -5.53 16.05
CA ASP A 98 -8.63 -6.22 17.31
C ASP A 98 -7.92 -7.57 17.29
N MET A 99 -6.58 -7.53 17.31
CA MET A 99 -5.73 -8.72 17.41
C MET A 99 -5.07 -8.74 18.78
N THR A 100 -5.37 -9.74 19.59
CA THR A 100 -4.73 -9.95 20.89
C THR A 100 -3.22 -10.10 20.71
N GLY A 101 -2.43 -9.21 21.33
CA GLY A 101 -0.96 -9.30 21.39
C GLY A 101 -0.19 -8.42 20.40
N LEU A 102 -0.85 -7.50 19.68
CA LEU A 102 -0.13 -6.42 18.98
C LEU A 102 0.22 -5.31 19.98
N GLU A 103 1.52 -5.01 20.08
CA GLU A 103 1.99 -3.87 20.86
C GLU A 103 1.47 -2.57 20.23
N PRO A 104 1.05 -1.59 21.04
CA PRO A 104 0.74 -0.26 20.54
C PRO A 104 1.95 0.32 19.78
N ASN A 105 1.69 1.13 18.76
CA ASN A 105 2.76 1.83 18.05
C ASN A 105 3.49 2.81 19.01
N SER A 106 4.56 3.44 18.54
CA SER A 106 5.37 4.38 19.34
C SER A 106 4.60 5.59 19.89
N ALA A 107 3.36 5.82 19.45
CA ALA A 107 2.45 6.84 19.95
C ALA A 107 1.43 6.31 20.99
N GLY A 108 1.45 5.00 21.30
CA GLY A 108 0.54 4.35 22.24
C GLY A 108 -0.78 3.84 21.62
N ASP A 109 -0.93 3.90 20.29
CA ASP A 109 -2.16 3.52 19.60
C ASP A 109 -2.08 2.08 19.07
N GLN A 110 -3.19 1.34 19.17
CA GLN A 110 -3.32 0.01 18.56
C GLN A 110 -3.16 0.10 17.03
N PRO A 111 -2.38 -0.81 16.40
CA PRO A 111 -2.14 -0.74 14.96
C PRO A 111 -3.43 -0.98 14.16
N THR A 112 -3.52 -0.30 13.02
CA THR A 112 -4.51 -0.56 11.96
C THR A 112 -3.97 -1.56 10.95
N GLY A 113 -4.84 -2.11 10.09
CA GLY A 113 -4.41 -3.03 9.02
C GLY A 113 -3.22 -2.52 8.21
N SER A 114 -3.32 -1.29 7.67
CA SER A 114 -2.26 -0.71 6.83
C SER A 114 -1.00 -0.31 7.59
N THR A 115 -1.10 0.02 8.88
CA THR A 115 0.09 0.35 9.69
C THR A 115 0.83 -0.91 10.14
N TRP A 116 0.10 -1.98 10.49
CA TRP A 116 0.71 -3.28 10.73
C TRP A 116 1.45 -3.81 9.50
N GLU A 117 0.79 -3.78 8.32
CA GLU A 117 1.40 -4.18 7.05
C GLU A 117 2.68 -3.37 6.74
N PHE A 118 2.66 -2.07 7.06
CA PHE A 118 3.81 -1.19 6.90
C PHE A 118 5.00 -1.61 7.77
N TYR A 119 4.76 -1.92 9.04
CA TYR A 119 5.82 -2.39 9.94
C TYR A 119 6.34 -3.79 9.56
N ASP A 120 5.47 -4.72 9.16
CA ASP A 120 5.88 -6.04 8.63
C ASP A 120 6.79 -5.88 7.40
N ALA A 121 6.50 -4.92 6.51
CA ALA A 121 7.37 -4.61 5.38
C ALA A 121 8.72 -4.01 5.81
N LEU A 122 8.73 -3.05 6.75
CA LEU A 122 9.95 -2.37 7.19
C LEU A 122 10.90 -3.25 8.01
N GLU A 123 10.35 -4.15 8.83
CA GLU A 123 11.16 -5.09 9.63
C GLU A 123 11.83 -6.16 8.75
N SER A 124 11.35 -6.33 7.51
CA SER A 124 11.97 -7.18 6.51
C SER A 124 13.02 -6.42 5.70
N ASN A 125 14.18 -7.05 5.47
CA ASN A 125 15.22 -6.51 4.58
C ASN A 125 14.94 -6.74 3.09
N LYS A 126 13.75 -7.21 2.73
CA LYS A 126 13.43 -7.62 1.36
C LYS A 126 12.70 -6.55 0.54
N PRO A 127 11.48 -6.10 0.90
CA PRO A 127 10.73 -5.23 0.03
C PRO A 127 11.35 -3.83 0.00
N ARG A 128 11.44 -3.23 -1.18
CA ARG A 128 11.57 -1.77 -1.27
C ARG A 128 10.27 -1.13 -0.81
N VAL A 129 10.30 -0.40 0.30
CA VAL A 129 9.12 0.27 0.86
C VAL A 129 8.99 1.66 0.25
N LEU A 130 7.87 1.92 -0.42
CA LEU A 130 7.51 3.20 -1.03
C LEU A 130 6.26 3.75 -0.33
N THR A 131 6.39 4.87 0.38
CA THR A 131 5.28 5.48 1.12
C THR A 131 4.79 6.73 0.43
N TYR A 132 3.48 6.88 0.32
CA TYR A 132 2.83 8.01 -0.33
C TYR A 132 1.78 8.62 0.59
N ARG A 133 1.79 9.95 0.69
CA ARG A 133 0.82 10.71 1.47
C ARG A 133 0.14 11.75 0.61
N LYS A 134 -1.16 11.58 0.42
CA LYS A 134 -1.99 12.61 -0.20
C LYS A 134 -2.16 13.77 0.78
N ILE A 135 -1.90 14.99 0.34
CA ILE A 135 -2.06 16.21 1.15
C ILE A 135 -3.14 17.15 0.60
N ALA A 136 -3.79 16.78 -0.51
CA ALA A 136 -4.95 17.48 -1.03
C ALA A 136 -6.06 17.55 0.03
N GLN A 137 -6.74 18.70 0.12
CA GLN A 137 -7.88 18.85 1.02
C GLN A 137 -9.02 17.92 0.59
N PRO A 138 -9.70 17.23 1.51
CA PRO A 138 -10.92 16.52 1.18
C PRO A 138 -12.00 17.49 0.70
N ASP A 139 -12.85 17.01 -0.19
CA ASP A 139 -14.06 17.75 -0.58
C ASP A 139 -14.87 18.04 0.69
N GLU A 140 -15.07 19.32 0.99
CA GLU A 140 -15.87 19.76 2.13
C GLU A 140 -17.36 19.52 1.85
N ASN A 141 -17.85 18.31 2.08
CA ASN A 141 -19.29 18.05 2.18
C ASN A 141 -19.63 17.75 3.64
N SER A 142 -19.60 18.81 4.46
CA SER A 142 -19.81 18.80 5.91
C SER A 142 -21.26 19.04 6.34
N ALA A 143 -22.17 19.31 5.40
CA ALA A 143 -23.51 19.80 5.73
C ALA A 143 -24.44 18.75 6.38
N GLN A 144 -24.03 17.48 6.49
CA GLN A 144 -24.86 16.37 6.96
C GLN A 144 -24.15 15.39 7.91
N GLU A 145 -22.91 15.67 8.34
CA GLU A 145 -22.24 14.79 9.31
C GLU A 145 -22.88 14.93 10.70
N THR A 146 -23.10 13.80 11.37
CA THR A 146 -23.41 13.76 12.81
C THR A 146 -22.16 14.06 13.64
N ASP A 147 -22.33 14.43 14.92
CA ASP A 147 -21.21 14.66 15.84
C ASP A 147 -20.29 13.42 15.93
N ASP A 148 -20.87 12.22 16.01
CA ASP A 148 -20.11 10.96 16.04
C ASP A 148 -19.28 10.71 14.76
N GLU A 149 -19.82 11.05 13.58
CA GLU A 149 -19.12 10.91 12.30
C GLU A 149 -17.98 11.93 12.20
N PHE A 150 -18.24 13.16 12.65
CA PHE A 150 -17.24 14.22 12.72
C PHE A 150 -16.08 13.81 13.65
N GLU A 151 -16.39 13.32 14.86
CA GLU A 151 -15.38 12.86 15.82
C GLU A 151 -14.52 11.72 15.25
N LYS A 152 -15.15 10.70 14.65
CA LYS A 152 -14.43 9.59 14.00
C LYS A 152 -13.53 10.07 12.86
N ARG A 153 -13.99 11.03 12.05
CA ARG A 153 -13.18 11.61 10.98
C ARG A 153 -11.98 12.36 11.53
N VAL A 154 -12.17 13.17 12.58
CA VAL A 154 -11.08 13.90 13.25
C VAL A 154 -10.05 12.94 13.86
N GLU A 155 -10.51 11.85 14.47
CA GLU A 155 -9.66 10.80 15.03
C GLU A 155 -8.81 10.11 13.94
N GLN A 156 -9.44 9.70 12.84
CA GLN A 156 -8.75 9.11 11.68
C GLN A 156 -7.66 10.04 11.13
N GLN A 157 -7.98 11.32 10.94
CA GLN A 157 -7.02 12.32 10.47
C GLN A 157 -5.89 12.56 11.48
N ARG A 158 -6.20 12.50 12.79
CA ARG A 158 -5.19 12.61 13.85
C ARG A 158 -4.22 11.43 13.81
N GLY A 159 -4.74 10.20 13.63
CA GLY A 159 -3.93 9.00 13.47
C GLY A 159 -2.96 9.09 12.30
N VAL A 160 -3.40 9.59 11.14
CA VAL A 160 -2.50 9.84 10.00
C VAL A 160 -1.40 10.84 10.35
N ARG A 161 -1.75 11.96 10.99
CA ARG A 161 -0.75 12.97 11.40
C ARG A 161 0.28 12.40 12.38
N GLN A 162 -0.16 11.59 13.34
CA GLN A 162 0.74 10.93 14.30
C GLN A 162 1.64 9.92 13.59
N PHE A 163 1.08 9.10 12.70
CA PHE A 163 1.84 8.12 11.91
C PHE A 163 2.95 8.80 11.09
N PHE A 164 2.65 9.86 10.33
CA PHE A 164 3.71 10.55 9.58
C PHE A 164 4.65 11.38 10.45
N LYS A 165 4.29 11.68 11.70
CA LYS A 165 5.20 12.31 12.66
C LYS A 165 6.26 11.31 13.15
N ILE A 166 5.89 10.06 13.41
CA ILE A 166 6.83 9.03 13.89
C ILE A 166 7.78 8.53 12.79
N LEU A 167 7.41 8.68 11.52
CA LEU A 167 8.29 8.37 10.38
C LEU A 167 9.37 9.44 10.14
N ARG A 168 9.40 10.50 10.96
CA ARG A 168 10.39 11.57 10.82
C ARG A 168 11.56 11.36 11.78
N GLY A 169 12.76 11.59 11.25
CA GLY A 169 13.99 11.62 12.01
C GLY A 169 14.13 12.89 12.87
N PRO A 170 15.24 13.00 13.62
CA PRO A 170 15.48 14.12 14.52
C PRO A 170 15.45 15.50 13.86
N ASN A 171 15.73 15.60 12.55
CA ASN A 171 15.75 16.87 11.81
C ASN A 171 14.46 17.11 11.00
N GLY A 172 13.44 16.26 11.17
CA GLY A 172 12.15 16.35 10.48
C GLY A 172 12.09 15.73 9.09
N GLU A 173 13.18 15.16 8.60
CA GLU A 173 13.25 14.35 7.38
C GLU A 173 12.54 13.00 7.55
N TYR A 174 11.99 12.42 6.48
CA TYR A 174 11.46 11.07 6.56
C TYR A 174 12.59 10.05 6.63
N THR A 175 12.48 9.05 7.54
CA THR A 175 13.50 8.02 7.74
C THR A 175 13.49 6.93 6.64
N HIS A 176 12.40 6.88 5.86
CA HIS A 176 12.21 5.98 4.73
C HIS A 176 11.63 6.75 3.54
N TYR A 177 11.70 6.17 2.34
CA TYR A 177 11.13 6.78 1.15
C TYR A 177 9.66 7.13 1.38
N THR A 178 9.38 8.43 1.34
CA THR A 178 8.05 9.00 1.55
C THR A 178 7.87 10.19 0.63
N GLN A 179 6.82 10.16 -0.19
CA GLN A 179 6.46 11.23 -1.10
C GLN A 179 5.09 11.80 -0.75
N GLU A 180 5.04 13.12 -0.55
CA GLU A 180 3.78 13.85 -0.44
C GLU A 180 3.31 14.30 -1.83
N TYR A 181 2.00 14.29 -2.07
CA TYR A 181 1.42 14.70 -3.35
C TYR A 181 0.01 15.27 -3.19
N GLU A 182 -0.41 16.13 -4.12
CA GLU A 182 -1.77 16.65 -4.18
C GLU A 182 -2.56 16.01 -5.32
N GLN A 183 -1.96 15.91 -6.51
CA GLN A 183 -2.62 15.40 -7.69
C GLN A 183 -2.28 13.94 -7.95
N LEU A 184 -3.26 13.18 -8.45
CA LEU A 184 -3.04 11.78 -8.83
C LEU A 184 -1.94 11.62 -9.89
N SER A 185 -1.79 12.61 -10.78
CA SER A 185 -0.70 12.62 -11.77
C SER A 185 0.70 12.60 -11.14
N ASP A 186 0.89 13.32 -10.04
CA ASP A 186 2.19 13.39 -9.36
C ASP A 186 2.55 12.06 -8.74
N PHE A 187 1.58 11.45 -8.03
CA PHE A 187 1.68 10.10 -7.49
C PHE A 187 2.00 9.07 -8.58
N THR A 188 1.25 9.07 -9.67
CA THR A 188 1.41 8.07 -10.73
C THR A 188 2.73 8.22 -11.49
N ALA A 189 3.19 9.44 -11.71
CA ALA A 189 4.46 9.71 -12.37
C ALA A 189 5.65 9.22 -11.53
N ASP A 190 5.67 9.53 -10.23
CA ASP A 190 6.73 9.09 -9.33
C ASP A 190 6.72 7.56 -9.15
N LEU A 191 5.57 6.96 -8.83
CA LEU A 191 5.48 5.50 -8.62
C LEU A 191 5.96 4.73 -9.86
N LYS A 192 5.56 5.18 -11.06
CA LYS A 192 6.04 4.59 -12.31
C LYS A 192 7.57 4.68 -12.43
N GLY A 193 8.15 5.82 -12.04
CA GLY A 193 9.60 6.02 -11.99
C GLY A 193 10.28 5.05 -11.03
N GLN A 194 9.79 4.97 -9.78
CA GLN A 194 10.35 4.10 -8.75
C GLN A 194 10.32 2.62 -9.14
N LEU A 195 9.21 2.15 -9.70
CA LEU A 195 9.08 0.76 -10.16
C LEU A 195 10.04 0.44 -11.31
N ARG A 196 10.27 1.38 -12.25
CA ARG A 196 11.27 1.18 -13.31
C ARG A 196 12.69 1.14 -12.79
N VAL A 197 13.04 2.03 -11.85
CA VAL A 197 14.35 2.03 -11.21
C VAL A 197 14.56 0.69 -10.51
N PHE A 198 13.59 0.24 -9.72
CA PHE A 198 13.65 -1.05 -9.02
C PHE A 198 13.87 -2.24 -9.96
N VAL A 199 13.16 -2.29 -11.10
CA VAL A 199 13.30 -3.40 -12.07
C VAL A 199 14.68 -3.44 -12.74
N ARG A 200 15.40 -2.31 -12.77
CA ARG A 200 16.70 -2.16 -13.45
C ARG A 200 17.92 -2.35 -12.54
N GLU A 201 17.71 -2.46 -11.23
CA GLU A 201 18.75 -2.79 -10.24
C GLU A 201 19.08 -4.28 -10.24
#